data_AF-A0A9Q0SS63-F1
#
_entry.id   AF-A0A9Q0SS63-F1
#
_cell.length_a   1.000
_cell.length_b   1.000
_cell.length_c   1.000
_cell.angle_alpha   90.00
_cell.angle_beta   90.00
_cell.angle_gamma   90.00
#
_symmetry.space_group_name_H-M   'P 1'
#
loop_
_entity.id
_entity.type
_entity.pdbx_description
1 polymer ?
#
loop_
_entity_poly.entity_id
_entity_poly.type
_entity_poly.pdbx_seq_one_letter_code
_entity_poly.pdbx_strand_id
1 'polypeptide(L)'
;MDTKVISSGVQYTSLPASYVRPESERPRLSEVSACENVPVIDLGFEDRSQIVRQIGDACEQYGFFQVINHGVSLEAVEKDARSGP
;
A
#
# COMPACT_ATOMS: atom_id res chain seq x y z
N MET A 1 2.84 30.22 20.30
CA MET A 1 1.92 30.45 19.17
C MET A 1 1.22 29.12 18.91
N ASP A 2 0.09 28.92 19.55
CA ASP A 2 -0.64 27.65 19.58
C ASP A 2 -1.39 27.43 18.27
N THR A 3 -1.06 26.36 17.56
CA THR A 3 -1.69 26.00 16.28
C THR A 3 -3.06 25.40 16.57
N LYS A 4 -4.08 26.26 16.71
CA LYS A 4 -5.48 25.84 16.88
C LYS A 4 -6.00 25.24 15.58
N VAL A 5 -6.03 23.91 15.51
CA VAL A 5 -6.63 23.16 14.40
C VAL A 5 -8.13 23.44 14.31
N ILE A 6 -8.63 23.71 13.10
CA ILE A 6 -10.04 23.98 12.80
C ILE A 6 -10.80 22.70 12.46
N SER A 7 -10.71 21.67 13.30
CA SER A 7 -11.60 20.52 13.14
C SER A 7 -13.01 20.93 13.57
N SER A 8 -13.87 21.24 12.59
CA SER A 8 -15.29 21.54 12.77
C SER A 8 -16.17 20.28 12.74
N GLY A 9 -15.56 19.09 12.79
CA GLY A 9 -16.27 17.82 12.80
C GLY A 9 -16.89 17.50 14.15
N VAL A 10 -17.95 16.69 14.14
CA VAL A 10 -18.51 16.07 15.35
C VAL A 10 -17.42 15.26 16.02
N GLN A 11 -17.15 15.54 17.31
CA GLN A 11 -16.24 14.73 18.10
C GLN A 11 -16.90 13.39 18.42
N TYR A 12 -16.51 12.36 17.68
CA TYR A 12 -16.92 11.00 17.97
C TYR A 12 -16.01 10.41 19.04
N THR A 13 -16.60 9.85 20.10
CA THR A 13 -15.88 9.10 21.14
C THR A 13 -15.60 7.66 20.73
N SER A 14 -16.25 7.18 19.67
CA SER A 14 -16.13 5.84 19.12
C SER A 14 -16.44 5.86 17.62
N LEU A 15 -15.98 4.84 16.88
CA LEU A 15 -16.19 4.76 15.43
C LEU A 15 -17.71 4.67 15.11
N PRO A 16 -18.25 5.49 14.20
CA PRO A 16 -19.66 5.40 13.84
C PRO A 16 -20.00 4.03 13.25
N ALA A 17 -21.19 3.52 13.56
CA ALA A 17 -21.62 2.18 13.17
C ALA A 17 -21.56 1.93 11.65
N SER A 18 -21.74 2.96 10.82
CA SER A 18 -21.64 2.88 9.36
C SER A 18 -20.24 2.53 8.83
N TYR A 19 -19.18 2.75 9.63
CA TYR A 19 -17.80 2.37 9.28
C TYR A 19 -17.40 1.02 9.88
N VAL A 20 -18.22 0.44 10.75
CA VAL A 20 -17.97 -0.88 11.34
C VAL A 20 -18.34 -1.96 10.33
N ARG A 21 -17.34 -2.71 9.88
CA ARG A 21 -17.55 -3.86 8.97
C ARG A 21 -18.37 -4.97 9.65
N PRO A 22 -19.16 -5.75 8.90
CA PRO A 22 -19.78 -6.98 9.40
C PRO A 22 -18.74 -7.93 9.99
N GLU A 23 -19.13 -8.73 11.00
CA GLU A 23 -18.18 -9.61 11.72
C GLU A 23 -17.41 -10.57 10.81
N SER A 24 -18.05 -11.07 9.75
CA SER A 24 -17.45 -11.95 8.75
C SER A 24 -16.36 -11.28 7.90
N GLU A 25 -16.35 -9.94 7.81
CA GLU A 25 -15.38 -9.16 7.03
C GLU A 25 -14.27 -8.55 7.89
N ARG A 26 -14.35 -8.69 9.22
CA ARG A 26 -13.34 -8.12 10.11
C ARG A 26 -12.06 -8.96 10.05
N PRO A 27 -10.88 -8.32 9.96
CA PRO A 27 -9.61 -9.04 9.92
C PRO A 27 -9.39 -9.80 11.24
N ARG A 28 -9.00 -11.08 11.13
CA ARG A 28 -8.65 -11.92 12.28
C ARG A 28 -7.15 -11.90 12.46
N LEU A 29 -6.66 -11.01 13.33
CA LEU A 29 -5.22 -10.83 13.54
C LEU A 29 -4.49 -12.11 13.98
N SER A 30 -5.18 -13.03 14.66
CA SER A 30 -4.63 -14.34 15.04
C SER A 30 -4.36 -15.27 13.86
N GLU A 31 -5.00 -15.03 12.72
CA GLU A 31 -4.85 -15.83 11.49
C GLU A 31 -3.87 -15.19 10.49
N VAL A 32 -3.35 -14.00 10.81
CA VAL A 32 -2.38 -13.30 9.95
C VAL A 32 -0.99 -13.90 10.13
N SER A 33 -0.49 -14.55 9.09
CA SER A 33 0.91 -14.96 8.99
C SER A 33 1.76 -13.82 8.42
N ALA A 34 2.97 -13.63 8.94
CA ALA A 34 3.94 -12.72 8.33
C ALA A 34 4.35 -13.23 6.94
N CYS A 35 4.14 -12.42 5.90
CA CYS A 35 4.73 -12.65 4.59
C CYS A 35 6.08 -11.94 4.54
N GLU A 36 7.13 -12.59 5.04
CA GLU A 36 8.45 -11.95 5.17
C GLU A 36 9.17 -11.74 3.84
N ASN A 37 8.72 -12.39 2.76
CA ASN A 37 9.43 -12.44 1.48
C ASN A 37 8.53 -12.03 0.31
N VAL A 38 7.85 -10.89 0.43
CA VAL A 38 7.18 -10.29 -0.74
C VAL A 38 8.24 -9.98 -1.81
N PRO A 39 8.06 -10.42 -3.06
CA PRO A 39 9.04 -10.17 -4.12
C PRO A 39 9.26 -8.67 -4.33
N VAL A 40 10.52 -8.26 -4.38
CA VAL A 40 10.94 -6.90 -4.76
C VAL A 40 11.73 -7.00 -6.05
N ILE A 41 11.24 -6.38 -7.12
CA ILE A 41 11.82 -6.46 -8.47
C ILE A 41 12.48 -5.13 -8.82
N ASP A 42 13.76 -5.17 -9.14
CA ASP A 42 14.52 -4.01 -9.61
C ASP A 42 14.32 -3.83 -11.12
N LEU A 43 13.59 -2.79 -11.52
CA LEU A 43 13.34 -2.48 -12.94
C LEU A 43 14.47 -1.67 -13.59
N GLY A 44 15.47 -1.26 -12.82
CA GLY A 44 16.67 -0.58 -13.31
C GLY A 44 17.74 -1.54 -13.84
N PHE A 45 17.54 -2.86 -13.70
CA PHE A 45 18.47 -3.87 -14.18
C PHE A 45 18.50 -3.95 -15.71
N GLU A 46 19.67 -4.21 -16.30
CA GLU A 46 19.82 -4.19 -17.76
C GLU A 46 19.21 -5.43 -18.45
N ASP A 47 19.17 -6.58 -17.77
CA ASP A 47 18.61 -7.81 -18.33
C ASP A 47 17.08 -7.84 -18.22
N ARG A 48 16.44 -7.34 -19.29
CA ARG A 48 14.98 -7.38 -19.45
C ARG A 48 14.39 -8.79 -19.39
N SER A 49 15.11 -9.81 -19.83
CA SER A 49 14.60 -11.18 -19.83
C SER A 49 14.48 -11.73 -18.41
N GLN A 50 15.45 -11.39 -17.57
CA GLN A 50 15.43 -11.74 -16.15
C GLN A 50 14.31 -11.01 -15.41
N ILE A 51 14.11 -9.71 -15.68
CA ILE A 51 13.00 -8.93 -15.09
C ILE A 51 11.65 -9.56 -15.46
N VAL A 52 11.43 -9.88 -16.73
CA VAL A 52 10.17 -10.50 -17.18
C VAL A 52 9.93 -11.84 -16.49
N ARG A 53 10.97 -12.65 -16.32
CA ARG A 53 10.86 -13.92 -15.58
C ARG A 53 10.48 -13.69 -14.12
N GLN A 54 11.15 -12.77 -13.42
CA GLN A 54 10.83 -12.44 -12.03
C GLN A 54 9.39 -11.95 -11.84
N ILE A 55 8.88 -11.15 -12.78
CA ILE A 55 7.48 -10.71 -12.77
C ILE A 55 6.55 -11.91 -12.93
N GLY A 56 6.83 -12.81 -13.87
CA GLY A 56 6.06 -14.04 -14.07
C GLY A 56 6.01 -14.90 -12.80
N ASP A 57 7.18 -15.18 -12.21
CA ASP A 57 7.31 -15.98 -11.01
C ASP A 57 6.55 -15.35 -9.82
N ALA A 58 6.66 -14.03 -9.64
CA ALA A 58 5.96 -13.32 -8.58
C ALA A 58 4.43 -13.33 -8.76
N CYS A 59 3.96 -13.17 -10.01
CA CYS A 59 2.53 -13.28 -10.33
C CYS A 59 1.98 -14.68 -10.04
N GLU A 60 2.73 -15.74 -10.40
CA GLU A 60 2.29 -17.12 -10.20
C GLU A 60 2.29 -17.53 -8.72
N GLN A 61 3.33 -17.16 -7.98
CA GLN A 61 3.52 -17.63 -6.60
C GLN A 61 2.86 -16.75 -5.55
N TYR A 62 2.80 -15.43 -5.77
CA TYR A 62 2.35 -14.46 -4.78
C TYR A 62 1.10 -13.69 -5.22
N GLY A 63 0.92 -13.48 -6.53
CA GLY A 63 -0.15 -12.63 -7.08
C GLY A 63 0.08 -11.11 -6.89
N PHE A 64 1.18 -10.72 -6.24
CA PHE A 64 1.62 -9.33 -6.09
C PHE A 64 3.13 -9.25 -5.84
N PHE A 65 3.71 -8.06 -6.08
CA PHE A 65 5.12 -7.77 -5.87
C PHE A 65 5.32 -6.26 -5.69
N GLN A 66 6.49 -5.88 -5.18
CA GLN A 66 6.96 -4.50 -5.11
C GLN A 66 7.99 -4.26 -6.22
N VAL A 67 8.10 -3.02 -6.70
CA VAL A 67 9.10 -2.63 -7.69
C VAL A 67 9.95 -1.47 -7.19
N ILE A 68 11.23 -1.46 -7.54
CA ILE A 68 12.17 -0.35 -7.30
C ILE A 68 12.82 0.06 -8.62
N ASN A 69 13.43 1.25 -8.64
CA ASN A 69 14.10 1.82 -9.82
C ASN A 69 13.23 1.81 -11.09
N HIS A 70 11.91 2.00 -10.93
CA HIS A 70 10.93 1.98 -12.02
C HIS A 70 10.95 3.23 -12.93
N GLY A 71 11.84 4.19 -12.67
CA GLY A 71 12.04 5.39 -13.50
C GLY A 71 10.97 6.48 -13.34
N VAL A 72 10.01 6.33 -12.41
CA VAL A 72 9.06 7.41 -12.08
C VAL A 72 9.70 8.29 -11.01
N SER A 73 9.67 9.61 -11.22
CA SER A 73 10.30 10.55 -10.30
C SER A 73 9.56 10.59 -8.96
N LEU A 74 10.32 10.80 -7.88
CA LEU A 74 9.74 10.94 -6.54
C LEU A 74 8.76 12.13 -6.49
N GLU A 75 9.08 13.22 -7.19
CA GLU A 75 8.20 14.38 -7.29
C GLU A 75 6.82 14.03 -7.88
N ALA A 76 6.77 13.19 -8.91
CA ALA A 76 5.51 12.76 -9.51
C ALA A 76 4.69 11.92 -8.51
N VAL A 77 5.34 10.96 -7.83
CA VAL A 77 4.69 10.13 -6.80
C VAL A 77 4.16 10.99 -5.65
N GLU A 78 4.95 11.94 -5.17
CA GLU A 78 4.53 12.82 -4.09
C GLU A 78 3.44 13.81 -4.51
N LYS A 79 3.48 14.31 -5.74
CA LYS A 79 2.43 15.18 -6.27
C LYS A 79 1.09 14.45 -6.28
N ASP A 80 1.08 13.21 -6.77
CA ASP A 80 -0.12 12.37 -6.83
C ASP A 80 -0.67 12.07 -5.42
N ALA A 81 0.23 11.78 -4.45
CA ALA A 81 -0.15 11.55 -3.06
C ALA A 81 -0.71 12.81 -2.36
N ARG A 82 -0.26 14.00 -2.75
CA ARG A 82 -0.73 15.28 -2.22
C ARG A 82 -2.03 15.76 -2.89
N SER A 83 -2.30 15.33 -4.12
CA SER A 83 -3.51 15.66 -4.87
C SER A 83 -4.69 14.76 -4.48
N GLY A 84 -4.89 14.51 -3.17
CA GLY A 84 -6.04 13.76 -2.68
C GLY A 84 -7.38 14.27 -3.25
N PRO A 85 -8.43 13.44 -3.30
CA PRO A 85 -9.74 13.85 -3.80
C PRO A 85 -10.34 15.04 -3.02
#